data_AF-A0A9D8FXQ3-F1
#
_entry.id   AF-A0A9D8FXQ3-F1
#
_cell.length_a   1.000
_cell.length_b   1.000
_cell.length_c   1.000
_cell.angle_alpha   90.00
_cell.angle_beta   90.00
_cell.angle_gamma   90.00
#
_symmetry.space_group_name_H-M   'P 1'
#
loop_
_entity.id
_entity.type
_entity.pdbx_description
1 polymer ?
#
loop_
_entity_poly.entity_id
_entity_poly.type
_entity_poly.pdbx_seq_one_letter_code
_entity_poly.pdbx_strand_id
1 'polypeptide(L)' 'MKSQVYLSEDQVVRRALQALMSALGPVETARFLTLPRQRRLESVRRHRQWQARLERTRFFDQVFERARDA' A
#
# COMPACT_ATOMS: atom_id res chain seq x y z
N MET A 1 0.75 19.01 22.42
CA MET A 1 1.14 18.26 21.20
C MET A 1 2.44 18.87 20.68
N LYS A 2 3.50 18.09 20.45
CA LYS A 2 4.75 18.63 19.91
C LYS A 2 4.51 19.07 18.47
N SER A 3 4.80 20.33 18.16
CA SER A 3 4.72 20.87 16.80
C SER A 3 5.71 20.10 15.92
N GLN A 4 5.21 19.22 15.07
CA GLN A 4 6.03 18.45 14.17
C GLN A 4 6.25 19.30 12.92
N VAL A 5 7.39 20.00 12.89
CA VAL A 5 7.80 20.79 11.73
C VAL A 5 8.21 19.82 10.62
N TYR A 6 7.47 19.82 9.52
CA TYR A 6 7.82 19.03 8.34
C TYR A 6 9.09 19.60 7.70
N LEU A 7 9.96 18.70 7.24
CA LEU A 7 11.09 19.07 6.38
C LEU A 7 10.57 19.52 5.02
N SER A 8 11.30 20.40 4.34
CA SER A 8 11.00 20.72 2.95
C SER A 8 11.22 19.50 2.06
N GLU A 9 10.53 19.43 0.92
CA GLU A 9 10.66 18.33 -0.03
C GLU A 9 12.13 18.10 -0.43
N ASP A 10 12.86 19.18 -0.74
CA ASP A 10 14.29 19.13 -1.05
C ASP A 10 15.12 18.49 0.06
N GLN A 11 14.83 18.86 1.32
CA GLN A 11 15.54 18.30 2.48
C GLN A 11 15.24 16.81 2.65
N VAL A 12 13.99 16.40 2.43
CA VAL A 12 13.60 14.99 2.47
C VAL A 12 14.31 14.20 1.37
N VAL A 13 14.28 14.68 0.13
CA VAL A 13 14.90 14.00 -1.01
C VAL A 13 16.41 13.83 -0.81
N ARG A 14 17.11 14.89 -0.39
CA ARG A 14 18.56 14.83 -0.16
C ARG A 14 18.93 13.86 0.94
N ARG A 15 18.22 13.90 2.08
CA ARG A 15 18.46 12.98 3.20
C ARG A 15 18.17 11.54 2.83
N ALA A 16 17.11 11.29 2.07
CA ALA A 16 16.76 9.96 1.59
C ALA A 16 17.82 9.41 0.64
N LEU A 17 18.28 10.20 -0.34
CA LEU A 17 19.34 9.78 -1.26
C LEU A 17 20.64 9.48 -0.51
N GLN A 18 21.03 10.33 0.45
CA GLN A 18 22.22 10.11 1.26
C GLN A 18 22.11 8.82 2.08
N ALA A 19 20.96 8.57 2.71
CA ALA A 19 20.73 7.34 3.46
C ALA A 19 20.78 6.09 2.56
N LEU A 20 20.15 6.15 1.39
CA LEU A 20 20.18 5.06 0.41
C LEU A 20 21.59 4.78 -0.10
N MET A 21 22.33 5.83 -0.50
CA MET A 21 23.71 5.70 -0.96
C MET A 21 24.62 5.09 0.11
N SER A 22 24.48 5.52 1.37
CA SER A 22 25.26 4.98 2.48
C SER A 22 24.92 3.52 2.79
N ALA A 23 23.65 3.12 2.67
CA ALA A 23 23.20 1.78 3.03
C ALA A 23 23.36 0.75 1.91
N LEU A 24 23.15 1.14 0.66
CA LEU A 24 23.05 0.25 -0.50
C LEU A 24 24.23 0.42 -1.48
N GLY A 25 24.94 1.53 -1.41
CA GLY A 25 25.88 1.94 -2.44
C GLY A 25 25.17 2.48 -3.70
N PRO A 26 25.93 3.06 -4.64
CA PRO A 26 25.37 3.79 -5.78
C PRO A 26 24.59 2.89 -6.75
N VAL A 27 25.06 1.67 -7.00
CA VAL A 27 24.45 0.74 -7.97
C VAL A 27 23.07 0.28 -7.50
N GLU A 28 22.99 -0.25 -6.28
CA GLU A 28 21.70 -0.71 -5.73
C GLU A 28 20.76 0.46 -5.39
N THR A 29 21.28 1.65 -5.07
CA THR A 29 20.45 2.85 -4.95
C THR A 29 19.78 3.21 -6.29
N ALA A 30 20.53 3.22 -7.39
CA ALA A 30 19.95 3.50 -8.71
C ALA A 30 18.92 2.45 -9.12
N ARG A 31 19.21 1.17 -8.85
CA ARG A 31 18.24 0.08 -9.05
C ARG A 31 16.97 0.29 -8.20
N PHE A 32 17.11 0.62 -6.92
CA PHE A 32 15.97 0.86 -6.02
C PHE A 32 15.07 1.98 -6.53
N LEU A 33 15.64 3.11 -6.95
CA LEU A 33 14.89 4.25 -7.46
C LEU A 33 14.13 3.94 -8.77
N THR A 34 14.58 2.92 -9.51
CA THR A 34 13.96 2.50 -10.77
C THR A 34 13.06 1.27 -10.62
N LEU A 35 12.99 0.66 -9.43
CA LEU A 35 12.11 -0.47 -9.20
C LEU A 35 10.67 -0.06 -9.54
N PRO A 36 9.96 -0.86 -10.35
CA PRO A 36 8.56 -0.59 -10.60
C PRO A 36 7.85 -0.62 -9.26
N ARG A 37 7.28 0.52 -8.85
CA ARG A 37 6.42 0.57 -7.66
C ARG A 37 5.41 -0.54 -7.84
N GLN A 38 5.39 -1.49 -6.89
CA GLN A 38 4.41 -2.57 -6.89
C GLN A 38 3.04 -1.88 -6.91
N ARG A 39 2.43 -1.80 -8.09
CA ARG A 39 1.20 -1.04 -8.25
C ARG A 39 0.21 -1.75 -7.37
N ARG A 40 -0.29 -1.06 -6.34
CA ARG A 40 -1.41 -1.57 -5.55
C ARG A 40 -2.45 -1.99 -6.56
N LEU A 41 -2.85 -3.26 -6.50
CA LEU A 41 -3.85 -3.79 -7.40
C LEU A 41 -5.07 -2.86 -7.27
N GLU A 42 -5.50 -2.28 -8.39
CA GLU A 42 -6.56 -1.27 -8.42
C GLU A 42 -7.75 -1.78 -7.60
N SER A 43 -8.35 -0.90 -6.79
CA SER A 43 -9.31 -1.28 -5.75
C SER A 43 -10.45 -2.15 -6.28
N VAL A 44 -11.00 -1.86 -7.47
CA VAL A 44 -12.03 -2.67 -8.12
C VAL A 44 -11.48 -4.02 -8.55
N ARG A 45 -10.31 -4.09 -9.19
CA ARG A 45 -9.67 -5.38 -9.54
C ARG A 45 -9.41 -6.24 -8.30
N ARG A 46 -8.97 -5.63 -7.20
CA ARG A 46 -8.71 -6.32 -5.92
C ARG A 46 -10.01 -6.82 -5.30
N HIS A 47 -11.07 -6.00 -5.35
CA HIS A 47 -12.38 -6.40 -4.88
C HIS A 47 -12.96 -7.55 -5.70
N ARG A 48 -12.84 -7.52 -7.03
CA ARG A 48 -13.29 -8.62 -7.90
C ARG A 48 -12.53 -9.92 -7.62
N GLN A 49 -11.22 -9.86 -7.42
CA GLN A 49 -10.44 -11.04 -7.02
C GLN A 49 -10.87 -11.59 -5.67
N TRP A 50 -11.21 -10.71 -4.71
CA TRP A 50 -11.76 -11.13 -3.43
C TRP A 50 -13.15 -11.76 -3.58
N GLN A 51 -14.06 -11.14 -4.36
CA GLN A 51 -15.40 -11.69 -4.64
C GLN A 51 -15.34 -13.07 -5.31
N ALA A 52 -14.42 -13.27 -6.25
CA ALA A 52 -14.23 -14.55 -6.93
C ALA A 52 -13.78 -15.69 -5.99
N ARG A 53 -13.27 -15.37 -4.78
CA ARG A 53 -12.90 -16.36 -3.77
C ARG A 53 -14.05 -16.73 -2.83
N LEU A 54 -15.19 -16.05 -2.93
CA LEU A 54 -16.33 -16.29 -2.05
C LEU A 54 -17.26 -17.34 -2.65
N GLU A 55 -17.75 -18.24 -1.81
CA GLU A 55 -18.97 -18.99 -2.10
C GLU A 55 -20.13 -18.03 -1.86
N ARG A 56 -20.89 -17.73 -2.92
CA ARG A 56 -21.87 -16.65 -2.93
C ARG A 56 -22.96 -16.92 -1.90
N THR A 57 -23.56 -18.10 -1.90
CA THR A 57 -24.74 -18.36 -1.08
C THR A 57 -24.39 -18.27 0.40
N ARG A 58 -23.33 -18.97 0.82
CA ARG A 58 -22.81 -18.94 2.19
C ARG A 58 -22.44 -17.54 2.66
N PHE A 59 -21.80 -16.74 1.81
CA PHE A 59 -21.42 -15.37 2.18
C PHE A 59 -22.66 -14.49 2.40
N PHE A 60 -23.64 -14.57 1.51
CA PHE A 60 -24.87 -13.79 1.63
C PHE A 60 -25.68 -14.23 2.87
N ASP A 61 -25.77 -15.53 3.14
CA ASP A 61 -26.46 -16.03 4.34
C ASP A 61 -25.81 -15.51 5.61
N GLN A 62 -24.47 -15.51 5.71
CA GLN A 62 -23.76 -14.95 6.87
C GLN A 62 -23.94 -13.43 7.05
N VAL A 63 -23.94 -12.68 5.95
CA VAL A 63 -24.04 -11.22 6.00
C VAL A 63 -25.47 -10.77 6.33
N PHE A 64 -26.47 -11.48 5.79
CA PHE A 64 -27.87 -11.09 5.88
C PHE A 64 -28.68 -11.91 6.89
N GLU A 65 -28.08 -12.88 7.60
CA GLU A 65 -28.74 -13.66 8.66
C GLU A 65 -29.40 -12.75 9.71
N ARG A 66 -28.68 -11.73 10.21
CA ARG A 66 -29.20 -10.79 11.20
C ARG A 66 -30.30 -9.84 10.69
N ALA A 67 -30.47 -9.72 9.37
CA ALA A 67 -31.53 -8.91 8.78
C ALA A 67 -32.84 -9.69 8.60
N ARG A 68 -32.83 -11.02 8.84
CA ARG A 68 -33.99 -11.90 8.76
C ARG A 68 -34.69 -12.09 10.12
N ASP A 69 -34.00 -11.77 11.22
CA ASP A 69 -34.48 -11.91 12.60
C ASP A 69 -34.90 -10.57 13.26
N ALA A 70 -34.98 -9.47 12.49
CA ALA A 70 -35.42 -8.15 12.92
C ALA A 70 -36.64 -7.69 12.13
#